data_AF-A4H8S8-F1
#
_entry.id   AF-A4H8S8-F1
#
_cell.length_a   1.000
_cell.length_b   1.000
_cell.length_c   1.000
_cell.angle_alpha   90.00
_cell.angle_beta   90.00
_cell.angle_gamma   90.00
#
_symmetry.space_group_name_H-M   'P 1'
#
loop_
_entity.id
_entity.type
_entity.pdbx_description
1 polymer ?
#
loop_
_entity_poly.entity_id
_entity_poly.type
_entity_poly.pdbx_seq_one_letter_code
_entity_poly.pdbx_strand_id
1 'polypeptide(L)'
;MSLTRNRLLRSVYDELVVVGSRWTRVLAVSVNAAEVGPPHVQSHLAHPTITVIPTLHVAGIKFYDRVLEYIDHAVKRNKDTVVLLEGICDSEAAGKQQLQEYRAIMENDALRQTMLAKADDNTLYSPEVMWEICQEMDVRYDLLKSMESTVRLQECYLKPKLAAMCGLNLRNDADLNMHEVQRLLEEESVRLQALGEQLPSSIAVSQLGSFPVIRKHREHKVAQVARMHCTRWFEQETDGEVVIPWGYFHTEAIIHYILEGNKRVGGAVRIDGGDASSSMGTSGSAGAASPSDEARPKSPTNPGGMGAKAAAAGSRADPAAATEHSPPRLVFMEADELFTKVPFNVPKDLFEPVREKAGSNQNG
;
A
#
# COMPACT_ATOMS: atom_id res chain seq x y z
N MET A 1 -34.86 -22.66 -26.50
CA MET A 1 -34.74 -22.66 -25.03
C MET A 1 -33.53 -21.81 -24.66
N SER A 2 -33.77 -20.59 -24.18
CA SER A 2 -32.72 -19.66 -23.77
C SER A 2 -32.51 -19.84 -22.27
N LEU A 3 -31.32 -20.31 -21.88
CA LEU A 3 -30.88 -20.33 -20.48
C LEU A 3 -30.62 -18.87 -20.05
N THR A 4 -31.64 -18.23 -19.51
CA THR A 4 -31.52 -16.97 -18.78
C THR A 4 -30.62 -17.22 -17.57
N ARG A 5 -29.35 -16.80 -17.66
CA ARG A 5 -28.45 -16.69 -16.50
C ARG A 5 -29.12 -15.75 -15.51
N ASN A 6 -29.79 -16.31 -14.50
CA ASN A 6 -30.18 -15.58 -13.29
C ASN A 6 -28.89 -15.02 -12.69
N ARG A 7 -28.57 -13.77 -13.00
CA ARG A 7 -27.67 -12.95 -12.18
C ARG A 7 -28.31 -12.92 -10.80
N LEU A 8 -27.76 -13.69 -9.87
CA LEU A 8 -28.04 -13.53 -8.45
C LEU A 8 -27.64 -12.09 -8.10
N LEU A 9 -28.63 -11.19 -8.06
CA LEU A 9 -28.51 -9.83 -7.52
C LEU A 9 -28.32 -9.94 -6.00
N ARG A 10 -27.14 -10.38 -5.56
CA ARG A 10 -26.73 -10.20 -4.16
C ARG A 10 -26.28 -8.75 -4.02
N SER A 11 -26.78 -8.04 -3.01
CA SER A 11 -26.24 -6.70 -2.72
C SER A 11 -24.79 -6.83 -2.29
N VAL A 12 -23.98 -5.77 -2.47
CA VAL A 12 -22.58 -5.72 -2.01
C VAL A 12 -22.49 -6.10 -0.52
N TYR A 13 -23.52 -5.74 0.26
CA TYR A 13 -23.66 -6.14 1.65
C TYR A 13 -23.83 -7.66 1.84
N ASP A 14 -24.70 -8.31 1.05
CA ASP A 14 -24.92 -9.76 1.16
C ASP A 14 -23.62 -10.55 0.83
N GLU A 15 -22.77 -10.02 -0.05
CA GLU A 15 -21.43 -10.56 -0.29
C GLU A 15 -20.50 -10.36 0.92
N LEU A 16 -20.43 -9.15 1.48
CA LEU A 16 -19.61 -8.83 2.65
C LEU A 16 -19.93 -9.71 3.86
N VAL A 17 -21.20 -9.99 4.12
CA VAL A 17 -21.63 -10.86 5.24
C VAL A 17 -21.19 -12.30 5.02
N VAL A 18 -21.32 -12.80 3.80
CA VAL A 18 -20.96 -14.20 3.48
C VAL A 18 -19.45 -14.39 3.47
N VAL A 19 -18.70 -13.44 2.89
CA VAL A 19 -17.26 -13.54 2.69
C VAL A 19 -16.50 -13.22 3.97
N GLY A 20 -16.93 -12.20 4.72
CA GLY A 20 -16.20 -11.66 5.88
C GLY A 20 -14.82 -11.10 5.50
N SER A 21 -14.02 -10.77 6.52
CA SER A 21 -12.62 -10.40 6.33
C SER A 21 -11.80 -11.67 6.14
N ARG A 22 -11.30 -11.90 4.93
CA ARG A 22 -10.43 -13.03 4.58
C ARG A 22 -8.99 -12.57 4.57
N TRP A 23 -8.23 -12.99 5.58
CA TRP A 23 -6.85 -12.58 5.71
C TRP A 23 -6.00 -13.47 4.83
N THR A 24 -5.15 -12.84 4.03
CA THR A 24 -4.28 -13.54 3.08
C THR A 24 -2.84 -13.35 3.50
N ARG A 25 -2.09 -14.44 3.55
CA ARG A 25 -0.64 -14.38 3.73
C ARG A 25 0.05 -14.65 2.40
N VAL A 26 1.00 -13.79 2.06
CA VAL A 26 1.93 -13.97 0.95
C VAL A 26 3.31 -14.27 1.54
N LEU A 27 3.91 -15.35 1.06
CA LEU A 27 5.25 -15.80 1.42
C LEU A 27 6.26 -15.27 0.41
N ALA A 28 7.37 -14.71 0.90
CA ALA A 28 8.51 -14.40 0.05
C ALA A 28 9.48 -15.59 0.07
N VAL A 29 9.62 -16.26 -1.08
CA VAL A 29 10.38 -17.51 -1.22
C VAL A 29 11.60 -17.26 -2.10
N SER A 30 12.77 -17.76 -1.70
CA SER A 30 13.96 -17.63 -2.52
C SER A 30 13.90 -18.50 -3.77
N VAL A 31 14.20 -17.92 -4.94
CA VAL A 31 14.27 -18.66 -6.22
C VAL A 31 15.44 -19.65 -6.23
N ASN A 32 16.50 -19.35 -5.48
CA ASN A 32 17.71 -20.16 -5.41
C ASN A 32 17.62 -21.25 -4.33
N ALA A 33 16.48 -21.41 -3.63
CA ALA A 33 16.33 -22.41 -2.58
C ALA A 33 16.60 -23.85 -3.08
N ALA A 34 16.43 -24.11 -4.39
CA ALA A 34 16.77 -25.37 -5.04
C ALA A 34 18.28 -25.56 -5.30
N GLU A 35 19.07 -24.50 -5.40
CA GLU A 35 20.53 -24.55 -5.65
C GLU A 35 21.34 -24.71 -4.34
N VAL A 36 20.76 -24.34 -3.19
CA VAL A 36 21.45 -24.28 -1.89
C VAL A 36 21.58 -25.66 -1.19
N GLY A 37 21.19 -26.75 -1.86
CA GLY A 37 21.38 -28.11 -1.35
C GLY A 37 20.34 -28.54 -0.29
N PRO A 38 20.54 -29.69 0.39
CA PRO A 38 19.53 -30.33 1.21
C PRO A 38 19.03 -29.44 2.37
N PRO A 39 17.84 -29.73 2.94
CA PRO A 39 17.11 -28.86 3.89
C PRO A 39 17.90 -28.34 5.09
N HIS A 40 19.02 -29.00 5.41
CA HIS A 40 19.84 -28.71 6.58
C HIS A 40 20.75 -27.48 6.36
N VAL A 41 20.99 -27.10 5.09
CA VAL A 41 21.73 -25.87 4.68
C VAL A 41 20.78 -24.67 4.52
N GLN A 42 19.47 -24.90 4.39
CA GLN A 42 18.42 -23.87 4.23
C GLN A 42 18.06 -23.14 5.55
N SER A 43 18.59 -23.59 6.69
CA SER A 43 18.20 -23.11 8.03
C SER A 43 18.59 -21.66 8.36
N HIS A 44 19.27 -20.96 7.45
CA HIS A 44 19.73 -19.57 7.61
C HIS A 44 19.09 -18.56 6.66
N LEU A 45 18.21 -18.99 5.75
CA LEU A 45 17.52 -18.04 4.86
C LEU A 45 16.33 -17.44 5.61
N ALA A 46 16.25 -16.11 5.65
CA ALA A 46 15.08 -15.43 6.18
C ALA A 46 13.84 -15.72 5.30
N HIS A 47 12.67 -15.78 5.93
CA HIS A 47 11.39 -16.00 5.26
C HIS A 47 10.41 -14.85 5.55
N PRO A 48 10.65 -13.63 5.01
CA PRO A 48 9.74 -12.53 5.20
C PRO A 48 8.35 -12.83 4.66
N THR A 49 7.33 -12.31 5.32
CA THR A 49 5.92 -12.51 4.91
C THR A 49 5.16 -11.20 4.81
N ILE A 50 4.07 -11.21 4.06
CA ILE A 50 3.11 -10.11 3.98
C ILE A 50 1.74 -10.67 4.40
N THR A 51 1.11 -10.07 5.39
CA THR A 51 -0.26 -10.41 5.81
C THR A 51 -1.19 -9.25 5.45
N VAL A 52 -2.15 -9.51 4.56
CA VAL A 52 -3.18 -8.55 4.14
C VAL A 52 -4.46 -8.81 4.92
N ILE A 53 -4.97 -7.77 5.59
CA ILE A 53 -6.13 -7.82 6.47
C ILE A 53 -7.20 -6.86 5.90
N PRO A 54 -8.25 -7.36 5.24
CA PRO A 54 -9.36 -6.52 4.77
C PRO A 54 -10.11 -5.89 5.95
N THR A 55 -10.19 -4.56 6.01
CA THR A 55 -10.93 -3.79 7.02
C THR A 55 -12.10 -3.02 6.41
N LEU A 56 -13.03 -2.56 7.25
CA LEU A 56 -14.09 -1.63 6.88
C LEU A 56 -13.98 -0.38 7.76
N HIS A 57 -14.38 0.78 7.23
CA HIS A 57 -14.48 2.02 8.00
C HIS A 57 -15.47 1.92 9.16
N VAL A 58 -16.50 1.08 9.02
CA VAL A 58 -17.48 0.79 10.08
C VAL A 58 -17.55 -0.71 10.26
N ALA A 59 -17.22 -1.20 11.45
CA ALA A 59 -17.33 -2.62 11.77
C ALA A 59 -17.62 -2.87 13.25
N GLY A 60 -17.95 -4.13 13.56
CA GLY A 60 -18.18 -4.56 14.92
C GLY A 60 -16.90 -4.49 15.76
N ILE A 61 -17.04 -4.11 17.03
CA ILE A 61 -15.91 -4.03 17.98
C ILE A 61 -15.13 -5.34 18.02
N LYS A 62 -15.83 -6.48 18.07
CA LYS A 62 -15.22 -7.82 18.06
C LYS A 62 -14.34 -8.08 16.83
N PHE A 63 -14.66 -7.51 15.68
CA PHE A 63 -13.82 -7.63 14.49
C PHE A 63 -12.53 -6.84 14.67
N TYR A 64 -12.62 -5.58 15.09
CA TYR A 64 -11.45 -4.75 15.34
C TYR A 64 -10.55 -5.30 16.44
N ASP A 65 -11.12 -5.85 17.51
CA ASP A 65 -10.36 -6.49 18.58
C ASP A 65 -9.53 -7.66 18.02
N ARG A 66 -10.07 -8.47 17.09
CA ARG A 66 -9.29 -9.52 16.44
C ARG A 66 -8.14 -8.99 15.58
N VAL A 67 -8.37 -7.89 14.87
CA VAL A 67 -7.30 -7.22 14.10
C VAL A 67 -6.19 -6.72 15.04
N LEU A 68 -6.57 -6.07 16.15
CA LEU A 68 -5.63 -5.58 17.17
C LEU A 68 -4.86 -6.71 17.83
N GLU A 69 -5.54 -7.77 18.27
CA GLU A 69 -4.92 -8.98 18.85
C GLU A 69 -3.88 -9.57 17.89
N TYR A 70 -4.21 -9.67 16.61
CA TYR A 70 -3.27 -10.20 15.62
C TYR A 70 -2.02 -9.33 15.49
N ILE A 71 -2.20 -8.03 15.28
CA ILE A 71 -1.10 -7.10 15.05
C ILE A 71 -0.21 -7.00 16.29
N ASP A 72 -0.80 -6.94 17.49
CA ASP A 72 -0.07 -6.94 18.75
C ASP A 72 0.77 -8.22 18.92
N HIS A 73 0.19 -9.39 18.62
CA HIS A 73 0.95 -10.65 18.63
C HIS A 73 2.03 -10.71 17.54
N ALA A 74 1.81 -10.16 16.35
CA ALA A 74 2.83 -10.09 15.30
C ALA A 74 4.03 -9.25 15.77
N VAL A 75 3.78 -8.04 16.27
CA VAL A 75 4.81 -7.12 16.78
C VAL A 75 5.56 -7.69 17.98
N LYS A 76 4.87 -8.38 18.91
CA LYS A 76 5.51 -9.01 20.07
C LYS A 76 6.37 -10.21 19.68
N ARG A 77 5.98 -10.97 18.65
CA ARG A 77 6.75 -12.12 18.15
C ARG A 77 7.95 -11.69 17.32
N ASN A 78 7.82 -10.62 16.55
CA ASN A 78 8.85 -10.19 15.62
C ASN A 78 9.07 -8.66 15.68
N LYS A 79 10.29 -8.27 16.08
CA LYS A 79 10.72 -6.86 16.16
C LYS A 79 10.68 -6.17 14.79
N ASP A 80 10.90 -6.93 13.72
CA ASP A 80 10.88 -6.50 12.33
C ASP A 80 9.46 -6.61 11.73
N THR A 81 8.43 -6.37 12.54
CA THR A 81 7.06 -6.21 12.04
C THR A 81 6.83 -4.76 11.64
N VAL A 82 6.29 -4.53 10.44
CA VAL A 82 5.89 -3.22 9.95
C VAL A 82 4.40 -3.25 9.61
N VAL A 83 3.65 -2.24 10.06
CA VAL A 83 2.22 -2.09 9.76
C VAL A 83 2.03 -0.90 8.82
N LEU A 84 1.59 -1.17 7.59
CA LEU A 84 1.36 -0.15 6.57
C LEU A 84 -0.06 0.42 6.72
N LEU A 85 -0.16 1.66 7.19
CA LEU A 85 -1.43 2.34 7.39
C LEU A 85 -2.01 2.86 6.07
N GLU A 86 -3.33 2.80 5.97
CA GLU A 86 -4.09 3.49 4.95
C GLU A 86 -4.31 4.95 5.34
N GLY A 87 -3.98 5.88 4.43
CA GLY A 87 -4.20 7.31 4.62
C GLY A 87 -3.34 8.18 3.72
N ILE A 88 -3.98 9.05 2.95
CA ILE A 88 -3.30 10.06 2.14
C ILE A 88 -2.84 11.20 3.05
N CYS A 89 -1.54 11.51 3.01
CA CYS A 89 -0.98 12.63 3.76
C CYS A 89 -0.99 13.91 2.91
N ASP A 90 -1.39 15.03 3.52
CA ASP A 90 -1.37 16.35 2.88
C ASP A 90 0.03 16.79 2.49
N SER A 91 1.03 16.44 3.30
CA SER A 91 2.44 16.76 3.05
C SER A 91 3.36 15.75 3.73
N GLU A 92 4.63 15.73 3.30
CA GLU A 92 5.68 14.95 3.95
C GLU A 92 5.86 15.37 5.43
N ALA A 93 5.69 16.66 5.74
CA ALA A 93 5.77 17.17 7.09
C ALA A 93 4.64 16.63 7.99
N ALA A 94 3.40 16.63 7.48
CA ALA A 94 2.25 16.06 8.19
C ALA A 94 2.44 14.55 8.43
N GLY A 95 2.95 13.81 7.44
CA GLY A 95 3.28 12.40 7.59
C GLY A 95 4.32 12.15 8.69
N LYS A 96 5.40 12.97 8.73
CA LYS A 96 6.42 12.90 9.79
C LYS A 96 5.86 13.23 11.16
N GLN A 97 5.02 14.26 11.27
CA GLN A 97 4.39 14.66 12.53
C GLN A 97 3.50 13.52 13.06
N GLN A 98 2.67 12.91 12.22
CA GLN A 98 1.82 11.80 12.63
C GLN A 98 2.62 10.61 13.18
N LEU A 99 3.76 10.26 12.55
CA LEU A 99 4.64 9.21 13.08
C LEU A 99 5.30 9.61 14.40
N GLN A 100 5.63 10.89 14.61
CA GLN A 100 6.13 11.37 15.90
C GLN A 100 5.06 11.28 16.98
N GLU A 101 3.81 11.60 16.67
CA GLU A 101 2.66 11.45 17.58
C GLU A 101 2.49 9.99 18.00
N TYR A 102 2.54 9.04 17.07
CA TYR A 102 2.46 7.61 17.39
C TYR A 102 3.59 7.13 18.31
N ARG A 103 4.82 7.62 18.09
CA ARG A 103 5.95 7.35 18.99
C ARG A 103 5.69 7.91 20.38
N ALA A 104 5.29 9.18 20.46
CA ALA A 104 5.00 9.85 21.72
C ALA A 104 3.88 9.16 22.52
N ILE A 105 2.84 8.67 21.84
CA ILE A 105 1.76 7.88 22.46
C ILE A 105 2.33 6.58 23.04
N MET A 106 3.12 5.82 22.26
CA MET A 106 3.60 4.52 22.71
C MET A 106 4.60 4.61 23.87
N GLU A 107 5.46 5.62 23.84
CA GLU A 107 6.52 5.86 24.84
C GLU A 107 6.00 6.50 26.14
N ASN A 108 4.78 7.04 26.16
CA ASN A 108 4.17 7.65 27.33
C ASN A 108 2.99 6.82 27.85
N ASP A 109 3.19 6.14 28.98
CA ASP A 109 2.19 5.27 29.59
C ASP A 109 0.85 5.97 29.87
N ALA A 110 0.88 7.21 30.39
CA ALA A 110 -0.35 7.95 30.70
C ALA A 110 -1.12 8.34 29.43
N LEU A 111 -0.41 8.76 28.38
CA LEU A 111 -1.00 9.08 27.09
C LEU A 111 -1.56 7.82 26.41
N ARG A 112 -0.82 6.71 26.47
CA ARG A 112 -1.26 5.40 25.98
C ARG A 112 -2.58 4.98 26.64
N GLN A 113 -2.66 5.01 27.97
CA GLN A 113 -3.88 4.66 28.70
C GLN A 113 -5.03 5.62 28.38
N THR A 114 -4.75 6.91 28.25
CA THR A 114 -5.76 7.91 27.85
C THR A 114 -6.32 7.60 26.46
N MET A 115 -5.47 7.20 25.51
CA MET A 115 -5.92 6.88 24.15
C MET A 115 -6.74 5.61 24.07
N LEU A 116 -6.35 4.57 24.83
CA LEU A 116 -7.13 3.35 24.95
C LEU A 116 -8.52 3.64 25.54
N ALA A 117 -8.57 4.36 26.67
CA ALA A 117 -9.83 4.72 27.33
C ALA A 117 -10.75 5.54 26.42
N LYS A 118 -10.21 6.56 25.73
CA LYS A 118 -11.00 7.36 24.78
C LYS A 118 -11.56 6.53 23.62
N ALA A 119 -10.81 5.54 23.14
CA ALA A 119 -11.29 4.64 22.09
C ALA A 119 -12.41 3.71 22.60
N ASP A 120 -12.25 3.15 23.80
CA ASP A 120 -13.25 2.29 24.45
C ASP A 120 -14.55 3.05 24.71
N ASP A 121 -14.43 4.25 25.28
CA ASP A 121 -15.56 5.12 25.62
C ASP A 121 -16.14 5.87 24.41
N ASN A 122 -15.53 5.74 23.21
CA ASN A 122 -15.91 6.45 21.99
C ASN A 122 -15.92 7.98 22.14
N THR A 123 -14.94 8.53 22.89
CA THR A 123 -14.80 9.96 23.21
C THR A 123 -13.61 10.62 22.52
N LEU A 124 -13.04 9.96 21.49
CA LEU A 124 -11.90 10.49 20.75
C LEU A 124 -12.25 11.80 20.01
N TYR A 125 -13.43 11.83 19.41
CA TYR A 125 -13.94 12.96 18.64
C TYR A 125 -15.21 13.52 19.27
N SER A 126 -15.47 14.81 19.05
CA SER A 126 -16.75 15.40 19.45
C SER A 126 -17.89 14.85 18.58
N PRO A 127 -19.16 14.95 19.04
CA PRO A 127 -20.31 14.55 18.25
C PRO A 127 -20.36 15.19 16.85
N GLU A 128 -19.94 16.46 16.75
CA GLU A 128 -19.92 17.22 15.50
C GLU A 128 -18.90 16.63 14.51
N VAL A 129 -17.68 16.35 14.98
CA VAL A 129 -16.64 15.74 14.14
C VAL A 129 -17.04 14.32 13.72
N MET A 130 -17.64 13.54 14.62
CA MET A 130 -18.15 12.21 14.25
C MET A 130 -19.26 12.29 13.21
N TRP A 131 -20.12 13.31 13.28
CA TRP A 131 -21.17 13.54 12.30
C TRP A 131 -20.59 13.90 10.93
N GLU A 132 -19.58 14.78 10.86
CA GLU A 132 -18.86 15.13 9.63
C GLU A 132 -18.20 13.91 8.99
N ILE A 133 -17.48 13.11 9.78
CA ILE A 133 -16.86 11.86 9.30
C ILE A 133 -17.92 10.89 8.76
N CYS A 134 -19.03 10.72 9.47
CA CYS A 134 -20.12 9.87 9.00
C CYS A 134 -20.74 10.38 7.69
N GLN A 135 -20.91 11.70 7.55
CA GLN A 135 -21.41 12.32 6.33
C GLN A 135 -20.47 12.08 5.15
N GLU A 136 -19.16 12.22 5.35
CA GLU A 136 -18.15 11.97 4.30
C GLU A 136 -18.13 10.52 3.82
N MET A 137 -18.43 9.57 4.71
CA MET A 137 -18.43 8.13 4.41
C MET A 137 -19.81 7.59 4.00
N ASP A 138 -20.82 8.44 3.88
CA ASP A 138 -22.22 8.06 3.64
C ASP A 138 -22.76 7.05 4.69
N VAL A 139 -22.40 7.27 5.96
CA VAL A 139 -22.81 6.47 7.11
C VAL A 139 -23.89 7.20 7.90
N ARG A 140 -24.95 6.49 8.30
CA ARG A 140 -26.03 7.06 9.12
C ARG A 140 -25.58 7.27 10.56
N TYR A 141 -25.19 8.52 10.88
CA TYR A 141 -24.69 8.89 12.22
C TYR A 141 -25.64 8.50 13.36
N ASP A 142 -26.94 8.79 13.26
CA ASP A 142 -27.90 8.49 14.33
C ASP A 142 -28.01 6.98 14.61
N LEU A 143 -27.98 6.18 13.54
CA LEU A 143 -28.00 4.72 13.66
C LEU A 143 -26.69 4.23 14.27
N LEU A 144 -25.54 4.69 13.77
CA LEU A 144 -24.23 4.33 14.34
C LEU A 144 -24.15 4.68 15.82
N LYS A 145 -24.64 5.86 16.23
CA LYS A 145 -24.70 6.31 17.62
C LYS A 145 -25.57 5.39 18.47
N SER A 146 -26.73 4.96 17.97
CA SER A 146 -27.58 3.99 18.67
C SER A 146 -26.94 2.59 18.81
N MET A 147 -25.92 2.30 17.98
CA MET A 147 -25.18 1.04 17.92
C MET A 147 -23.73 1.18 18.37
N GLU A 148 -23.39 2.29 19.03
CA GLU A 148 -22.18 2.39 19.83
C GLU A 148 -22.17 1.19 20.82
N SER A 149 -21.15 0.81 21.57
CA SER A 149 -21.12 -0.49 22.31
C SER A 149 -21.04 -1.76 21.45
N THR A 150 -21.48 -1.75 20.18
CA THR A 150 -21.36 -2.94 19.29
C THR A 150 -20.59 -2.66 18.01
N VAL A 151 -20.77 -1.47 17.42
CA VAL A 151 -20.16 -1.03 16.17
C VAL A 151 -19.41 0.28 16.43
N ARG A 152 -18.29 0.45 15.73
CA ARG A 152 -17.43 1.64 15.82
C ARG A 152 -16.94 2.05 14.44
N LEU A 153 -16.52 3.31 14.33
CA LEU A 153 -15.66 3.74 13.23
C LEU A 153 -14.24 3.23 13.46
N GLN A 154 -13.57 2.85 12.37
CA GLN A 154 -12.16 2.45 12.38
C GLN A 154 -11.28 3.58 12.96
N GLU A 155 -11.60 4.81 12.63
CA GLU A 155 -10.93 6.04 13.03
C GLU A 155 -11.09 6.31 14.54
N CYS A 156 -12.22 5.93 15.14
CA CYS A 156 -12.49 6.11 16.57
C CYS A 156 -11.96 4.97 17.45
N TYR A 157 -11.79 3.77 16.88
CA TYR A 157 -11.51 2.57 17.67
C TYR A 157 -10.21 1.87 17.25
N LEU A 158 -10.10 1.42 16.00
CA LEU A 158 -8.93 0.64 15.55
C LEU A 158 -7.66 1.49 15.49
N LYS A 159 -7.67 2.62 14.78
CA LYS A 159 -6.48 3.47 14.59
C LYS A 159 -5.87 4.00 15.89
N PRO A 160 -6.62 4.58 16.85
CA PRO A 160 -6.04 5.05 18.11
C PRO A 160 -5.47 3.90 18.96
N LYS A 161 -6.12 2.72 18.94
CA LYS A 161 -5.58 1.54 19.65
C LYS A 161 -4.32 1.00 19.00
N LEU A 162 -4.22 1.01 17.66
CA LEU A 162 -2.97 0.69 16.96
C LEU A 162 -1.84 1.67 17.34
N ALA A 163 -2.11 2.97 17.39
CA ALA A 163 -1.13 3.97 17.83
C ALA A 163 -0.65 3.69 19.27
N ALA A 164 -1.60 3.37 20.16
CA ALA A 164 -1.31 3.05 21.56
C ALA A 164 -0.51 1.75 21.74
N MET A 165 -0.85 0.69 21.00
CA MET A 165 -0.29 -0.65 21.22
C MET A 165 0.99 -0.91 20.42
N CYS A 166 1.09 -0.40 19.20
CA CYS A 166 2.17 -0.70 18.27
C CYS A 166 2.69 0.54 17.50
N GLY A 167 2.60 1.73 18.09
CA GLY A 167 2.96 3.00 17.44
C GLY A 167 4.34 3.05 16.76
N LEU A 168 5.35 2.37 17.30
CA LEU A 168 6.70 2.30 16.72
C LEU A 168 6.76 1.51 15.39
N ASN A 169 5.83 0.59 15.19
CA ASN A 169 5.76 -0.31 14.03
C ASN A 169 4.90 0.25 12.90
N LEU A 170 4.18 1.35 13.14
CA LEU A 170 3.30 1.98 12.15
C LEU A 170 4.10 2.76 11.09
N ARG A 171 3.67 2.67 9.83
CA ARG A 171 4.20 3.43 8.70
C ARG A 171 3.05 4.00 7.88
N ASN A 172 3.18 5.24 7.45
CA ASN A 172 2.16 6.00 6.69
C ASN A 172 2.69 6.47 5.32
N ASP A 173 3.84 5.98 4.88
CA ASP A 173 4.49 6.32 3.61
C ASP A 173 4.15 5.31 2.48
N ALA A 174 3.29 4.33 2.76
CA ALA A 174 2.86 3.31 1.80
C ALA A 174 1.76 3.79 0.83
N ASP A 175 0.94 4.75 1.25
CA ASP A 175 -0.12 5.34 0.43
C ASP A 175 0.39 6.55 -0.37
N LEU A 176 -0.43 7.08 -1.29
CA LEU A 176 -0.11 8.32 -2.01
C LEU A 176 -0.08 9.53 -1.07
N ASN A 177 0.74 10.52 -1.39
CA ASN A 177 0.62 11.86 -0.81
C ASN A 177 -0.18 12.79 -1.75
N MET A 178 -0.60 13.95 -1.24
CA MET A 178 -1.42 14.88 -2.02
C MET A 178 -0.75 15.43 -3.28
N HIS A 179 0.59 15.52 -3.33
CA HIS A 179 1.29 15.91 -4.56
C HIS A 179 1.17 14.82 -5.64
N GLU A 180 1.32 13.55 -5.25
CA GLU A 180 1.11 12.42 -6.16
C GLU A 180 -0.34 12.37 -6.67
N VAL A 181 -1.31 12.62 -5.77
CA VAL A 181 -2.74 12.70 -6.12
C VAL A 181 -3.01 13.82 -7.12
N GLN A 182 -2.51 15.03 -6.86
CA GLN A 182 -2.69 16.18 -7.76
C GLN A 182 -2.17 15.89 -9.17
N ARG A 183 -0.96 15.33 -9.27
CA ARG A 183 -0.39 14.93 -10.55
C ARG A 183 -1.28 13.89 -11.28
N LEU A 184 -1.79 12.89 -10.57
CA LEU A 184 -2.69 11.90 -11.18
C LEU A 184 -4.02 12.49 -11.63
N LEU A 185 -4.55 13.48 -10.89
CA LEU A 185 -5.74 14.23 -11.30
C LEU A 185 -5.47 15.07 -12.56
N GLU A 186 -4.30 15.68 -12.70
CA GLU A 186 -3.91 16.41 -13.91
C GLU A 186 -3.84 15.47 -15.12
N GLU A 187 -3.21 14.30 -14.97
CA GLU A 187 -3.15 13.27 -16.02
C GLU A 187 -4.57 12.79 -16.42
N GLU A 188 -5.45 12.58 -15.45
CA GLU A 188 -6.83 12.18 -15.68
C GLU A 188 -7.65 13.30 -16.34
N SER A 189 -7.41 14.55 -15.97
CA SER A 189 -8.03 15.71 -16.61
C SER A 189 -7.73 15.73 -18.11
N VAL A 190 -6.47 15.50 -18.50
CA VAL A 190 -6.06 15.45 -19.91
C VAL A 190 -6.78 14.30 -20.63
N ARG A 191 -6.85 13.13 -20.00
CA ARG A 191 -7.54 11.96 -20.56
C ARG A 191 -9.04 12.21 -20.75
N LEU A 192 -9.71 12.80 -19.77
CA LEU A 192 -11.14 13.11 -19.82
C LEU A 192 -11.45 14.20 -20.86
N GLN A 193 -10.61 15.24 -20.95
CA GLN A 193 -10.73 16.27 -21.98
C GLN A 193 -10.66 15.69 -23.39
N ALA A 194 -9.78 14.70 -23.62
CA ALA A 194 -9.70 13.99 -24.90
C ALA A 194 -10.98 13.19 -25.24
N LEU A 195 -11.79 12.85 -24.24
CA LEU A 195 -13.09 12.18 -24.38
C LEU A 195 -14.28 13.16 -24.37
N GLY A 196 -14.04 14.46 -24.25
CA GLY A 196 -15.09 15.48 -24.13
C GLY A 196 -15.73 15.55 -22.72
N GLU A 197 -15.10 14.93 -21.73
CA GLU A 197 -15.51 14.95 -20.32
C GLU A 197 -14.63 15.92 -19.51
N GLN A 198 -15.06 16.30 -18.30
CA GLN A 198 -14.32 17.19 -17.42
C GLN A 198 -14.34 16.70 -15.98
N LEU A 199 -13.26 16.97 -15.25
CA LEU A 199 -13.22 16.73 -13.81
C LEU A 199 -14.11 17.74 -13.06
N PRO A 200 -14.66 17.35 -11.89
CA PRO A 200 -15.26 18.30 -10.96
C PRO A 200 -14.29 19.42 -10.58
N SER A 201 -14.80 20.63 -10.36
CA SER A 201 -14.01 21.79 -9.94
C SER A 201 -13.44 21.68 -8.51
N SER A 202 -14.01 20.79 -7.70
CA SER A 202 -13.55 20.46 -6.36
C SER A 202 -13.81 18.98 -6.10
N ILE A 203 -12.84 18.30 -5.49
CA ILE A 203 -12.90 16.88 -5.16
C ILE A 203 -12.58 16.76 -3.67
N ALA A 204 -13.51 16.23 -2.88
CA ALA A 204 -13.26 15.96 -1.47
C ALA A 204 -12.27 14.78 -1.32
N VAL A 205 -11.50 14.75 -0.24
CA VAL A 205 -10.53 13.66 0.03
C VAL A 205 -11.22 12.29 0.05
N SER A 206 -12.42 12.21 0.64
CA SER A 206 -13.26 11.01 0.66
C SER A 206 -13.65 10.51 -0.73
N GLN A 207 -13.68 11.39 -1.73
CA GLN A 207 -14.02 11.06 -3.11
C GLN A 207 -12.81 10.64 -3.95
N LEU A 208 -11.58 10.82 -3.47
CA LEU A 208 -10.38 10.45 -4.23
C LEU A 208 -10.37 8.95 -4.61
N GLY A 209 -10.93 8.10 -3.76
CA GLY A 209 -11.06 6.66 -4.01
C GLY A 209 -12.01 6.29 -5.15
N SER A 210 -12.90 7.20 -5.59
CA SER A 210 -13.80 6.95 -6.73
C SER A 210 -13.10 7.07 -8.08
N PHE A 211 -11.93 7.69 -8.14
CA PHE A 211 -11.15 7.83 -9.37
C PHE A 211 -10.33 6.56 -9.61
N PRO A 212 -10.57 5.80 -10.70
CA PRO A 212 -9.88 4.54 -10.95
C PRO A 212 -8.35 4.68 -11.02
N VAL A 213 -7.87 5.80 -11.58
CA VAL A 213 -6.43 6.08 -11.69
C VAL A 213 -5.77 6.24 -10.31
N ILE A 214 -6.41 6.97 -9.39
CA ILE A 214 -5.90 7.18 -8.03
C ILE A 214 -5.90 5.83 -7.30
N ARG A 215 -7.05 5.14 -7.31
CA ARG A 215 -7.20 3.83 -6.66
C ARG A 215 -6.12 2.84 -7.10
N LYS A 216 -5.91 2.71 -8.42
CA LYS A 216 -4.89 1.83 -9.00
C LYS A 216 -3.49 2.16 -8.49
N HIS A 217 -3.13 3.44 -8.44
CA HIS A 217 -1.80 3.86 -7.99
C HIS A 217 -1.60 3.67 -6.49
N ARG A 218 -2.63 3.92 -5.66
CA ARG A 218 -2.60 3.61 -4.22
C ARG A 218 -2.30 2.13 -3.99
N GLU A 219 -3.09 1.25 -4.63
CA GLU A 219 -2.96 -0.20 -4.52
C GLU A 219 -1.58 -0.70 -4.99
N HIS A 220 -1.07 -0.15 -6.11
CA HIS A 220 0.26 -0.51 -6.63
C HIS A 220 1.40 -0.07 -5.72
N LYS A 221 1.33 1.15 -5.17
CA LYS A 221 2.37 1.70 -4.29
C LYS A 221 2.50 0.88 -3.01
N VAL A 222 1.39 0.53 -2.37
CA VAL A 222 1.38 -0.32 -1.17
C VAL A 222 2.00 -1.68 -1.45
N ALA A 223 1.61 -2.33 -2.56
CA ALA A 223 2.19 -3.60 -2.98
C ALA A 223 3.70 -3.50 -3.21
N GLN A 224 4.16 -2.42 -3.84
CA GLN A 224 5.59 -2.17 -4.06
C GLN A 224 6.34 -1.98 -2.73
N VAL A 225 5.82 -1.15 -1.82
CA VAL A 225 6.42 -0.90 -0.50
C VAL A 225 6.51 -2.18 0.32
N ALA A 226 5.45 -2.99 0.35
CA ALA A 226 5.45 -4.28 1.03
C ALA A 226 6.53 -5.23 0.49
N ARG A 227 6.66 -5.34 -0.86
CA ARG A 227 7.70 -6.15 -1.49
C ARG A 227 9.11 -5.63 -1.17
N MET A 228 9.32 -4.32 -1.16
CA MET A 228 10.62 -3.72 -0.83
C MET A 228 11.07 -4.06 0.59
N HIS A 229 10.16 -4.04 1.57
CA HIS A 229 10.46 -4.48 2.93
C HIS A 229 10.91 -5.94 2.97
N CYS A 230 10.15 -6.85 2.33
CA CYS A 230 10.51 -8.27 2.27
C CYS A 230 11.87 -8.50 1.59
N THR A 231 12.14 -7.84 0.45
CA THR A 231 13.43 -7.96 -0.24
C THR A 231 14.58 -7.49 0.65
N ARG A 232 14.44 -6.34 1.31
CA ARG A 232 15.46 -5.80 2.20
C ARG A 232 15.75 -6.76 3.37
N TRP A 233 14.71 -7.29 4.00
CA TRP A 233 14.87 -8.23 5.12
C TRP A 233 15.51 -9.54 4.69
N PHE A 234 15.17 -10.06 3.51
CA PHE A 234 15.83 -11.24 2.96
C PHE A 234 17.32 -11.02 2.71
N GLU A 235 17.71 -9.86 2.15
CA GLU A 235 19.12 -9.49 1.95
C GLU A 235 19.89 -9.31 3.26
N GLN A 236 19.18 -8.98 4.33
CA GLN A 236 19.73 -8.81 5.69
C GLN A 236 19.62 -10.07 6.54
N GLU A 237 19.17 -11.20 5.96
CA GLU A 237 18.93 -12.47 6.68
C GLU A 237 18.07 -12.27 7.94
N THR A 238 17.08 -11.38 7.85
CA THR A 238 16.17 -11.03 8.93
C THR A 238 14.77 -11.52 8.63
N ASP A 239 14.16 -12.27 9.55
CA ASP A 239 12.75 -12.61 9.43
C ASP A 239 11.90 -11.38 9.74
N GLY A 240 10.99 -11.01 8.85
CA GLY A 240 10.15 -9.82 8.97
C GLY A 240 8.72 -10.08 8.54
N GLU A 241 7.78 -9.26 9.02
CA GLU A 241 6.39 -9.30 8.59
C GLU A 241 5.88 -7.91 8.22
N VAL A 242 5.32 -7.79 7.02
CA VAL A 242 4.53 -6.60 6.64
C VAL A 242 3.05 -6.91 6.89
N VAL A 243 2.38 -6.13 7.73
CA VAL A 243 0.93 -6.22 7.93
C VAL A 243 0.23 -5.06 7.22
N ILE A 244 -0.80 -5.36 6.44
CA ILE A 244 -1.54 -4.39 5.62
C ILE A 244 -3.03 -4.43 6.02
N PRO A 245 -3.44 -3.69 7.07
CA PRO A 245 -4.85 -3.53 7.45
C PRO A 245 -5.51 -2.43 6.61
N TRP A 246 -6.03 -2.81 5.45
CA TRP A 246 -6.53 -1.90 4.41
C TRP A 246 -7.99 -2.16 4.04
N GLY A 247 -8.67 -1.13 3.52
CA GLY A 247 -10.06 -1.22 3.11
C GLY A 247 -10.36 -2.41 2.20
N TYR A 248 -11.45 -3.13 2.49
CA TYR A 248 -11.84 -4.39 1.85
C TYR A 248 -11.79 -4.35 0.31
N PHE A 249 -12.23 -3.24 -0.28
CA PHE A 249 -12.27 -3.12 -1.74
C PHE A 249 -10.88 -2.94 -2.38
N HIS A 250 -9.82 -2.65 -1.62
CA HIS A 250 -8.46 -2.51 -2.13
C HIS A 250 -7.64 -3.80 -2.06
N THR A 251 -7.98 -4.71 -1.14
CA THR A 251 -7.07 -5.80 -0.77
C THR A 251 -6.82 -6.81 -1.88
N GLU A 252 -7.82 -7.15 -2.70
CA GLU A 252 -7.63 -8.08 -3.82
C GLU A 252 -6.66 -7.51 -4.87
N ALA A 253 -6.78 -6.22 -5.18
CA ALA A 253 -5.88 -5.54 -6.12
C ALA A 253 -4.46 -5.42 -5.56
N ILE A 254 -4.32 -5.11 -4.26
CA ILE A 254 -3.01 -5.10 -3.58
C ILE A 254 -2.34 -6.48 -3.66
N ILE A 255 -3.07 -7.56 -3.32
CA ILE A 255 -2.56 -8.93 -3.43
C ILE A 255 -2.16 -9.23 -4.88
N HIS A 256 -3.02 -8.91 -5.85
CA HIS A 256 -2.71 -9.06 -7.26
C HIS A 256 -1.40 -8.33 -7.63
N TYR A 257 -1.20 -7.08 -7.21
CA TYR A 257 0.02 -6.33 -7.52
C TYR A 257 1.26 -6.86 -6.80
N ILE A 258 1.10 -7.39 -5.58
CA ILE A 258 2.17 -8.12 -4.90
C ILE A 258 2.60 -9.31 -5.76
N LEU A 259 1.68 -10.11 -6.29
CA LEU A 259 2.00 -11.28 -7.11
C LEU A 259 2.45 -10.91 -8.53
N GLU A 260 1.85 -9.88 -9.14
CA GLU A 260 2.21 -9.39 -10.48
C GLU A 260 3.65 -8.86 -10.52
N GLY A 261 4.17 -8.34 -9.41
CA GLY A 261 5.58 -8.00 -9.28
C GLY A 261 6.52 -9.17 -9.62
N ASN A 262 6.04 -10.42 -9.59
CA ASN A 262 6.78 -11.60 -10.08
C ASN A 262 6.98 -11.59 -11.61
N LYS A 263 6.15 -10.91 -12.40
CA LYS A 263 6.34 -10.87 -13.86
C LYS A 263 7.51 -9.98 -14.28
N ARG A 264 7.82 -8.97 -13.46
CA ARG A 264 9.08 -8.20 -13.58
C ARG A 264 10.32 -9.05 -13.25
N VAL A 265 10.13 -10.25 -12.68
CA VAL A 265 11.17 -11.28 -12.38
C VAL A 265 11.36 -12.24 -13.56
N GLY A 266 10.27 -12.65 -14.21
CA GLY A 266 10.28 -13.70 -15.25
C GLY A 266 10.51 -13.23 -16.69
N GLY A 267 10.62 -11.91 -16.93
CA GLY A 267 10.94 -11.36 -18.26
C GLY A 267 12.42 -11.45 -18.65
N ALA A 268 13.28 -11.90 -17.74
CA ALA A 268 14.70 -12.11 -17.98
C ALA A 268 14.98 -13.63 -17.99
N VAL A 269 15.54 -14.11 -19.11
CA VAL A 269 16.05 -15.46 -19.39
C VAL A 269 15.06 -16.45 -20.02
N ARG A 270 15.02 -16.48 -21.37
CA ARG A 270 15.58 -17.56 -22.23
C ARG A 270 15.41 -17.20 -23.72
N ILE A 271 16.40 -16.53 -24.30
CA ILE A 271 16.77 -16.76 -25.70
C ILE A 271 18.29 -16.93 -25.71
N ASP A 272 18.72 -18.17 -25.59
CA ASP A 272 20.02 -18.69 -26.02
C ASP A 272 19.78 -20.20 -26.22
N GLY A 273 20.05 -20.84 -27.34
CA GLY A 273 20.57 -20.41 -28.63
C GLY A 273 20.36 -21.55 -29.63
N GLY A 274 20.51 -21.27 -30.93
CA GLY A 274 20.36 -22.29 -31.97
C GLY A 274 20.31 -21.74 -33.39
N ASP A 275 21.42 -21.15 -33.82
CA ASP A 275 22.03 -21.12 -35.16
C ASP A 275 21.25 -20.78 -36.45
N ALA A 276 21.93 -19.86 -37.17
CA ALA A 276 22.21 -19.85 -38.62
C ALA A 276 21.25 -19.16 -39.62
N SER A 277 21.72 -17.98 -40.04
CA SER A 277 22.03 -17.62 -41.45
C SER A 277 21.06 -16.76 -42.28
N SER A 278 21.70 -15.80 -42.99
CA SER A 278 21.23 -14.98 -44.13
C SER A 278 20.19 -13.89 -43.83
N SER A 279 20.23 -12.67 -44.37
CA SER A 279 21.14 -11.97 -45.29
C SER A 279 20.67 -10.50 -45.41
N MET A 280 21.61 -9.60 -45.67
CA MET A 280 21.53 -8.36 -46.47
C MET A 280 20.40 -7.34 -46.27
N GLY A 281 20.81 -6.07 -46.13
CA GLY A 281 19.96 -4.91 -46.39
C GLY A 281 20.63 -3.58 -46.05
N THR A 282 21.48 -3.09 -46.94
CA THR A 282 22.20 -1.80 -46.89
C THR A 282 21.33 -0.57 -47.19
N SER A 283 21.85 0.60 -46.80
CA SER A 283 21.70 1.98 -47.34
C SER A 283 21.06 2.98 -46.36
N GLY A 284 21.53 4.20 -46.17
CA GLY A 284 22.69 4.92 -46.72
C GLY A 284 22.66 6.41 -46.31
N SER A 285 23.85 7.04 -46.34
CA SER A 285 24.14 8.49 -46.46
C SER A 285 23.76 9.41 -45.27
N ALA A 286 24.68 9.93 -44.45
CA ALA A 286 25.76 10.92 -44.70
C ALA A 286 25.28 12.39 -44.81
N GLY A 287 25.88 13.25 -43.97
CA GLY A 287 25.73 14.72 -44.01
C GLY A 287 26.54 15.38 -42.88
N ALA A 288 27.78 15.75 -43.18
CA ALA A 288 28.75 16.39 -42.31
C ALA A 288 28.55 17.91 -42.20
N ALA A 289 28.99 18.53 -41.10
CA ALA A 289 29.91 19.70 -41.06
C ALA A 289 29.93 20.37 -39.67
N SER A 290 31.11 20.39 -39.03
CA SER A 290 31.58 21.48 -38.14
C SER A 290 32.45 22.44 -39.00
N PRO A 291 32.84 23.67 -38.58
CA PRO A 291 33.88 23.85 -37.55
C PRO A 291 33.90 25.21 -36.75
N SER A 292 34.83 25.28 -35.76
CA SER A 292 35.68 26.43 -35.32
C SER A 292 35.01 27.63 -34.60
N ASP A 293 35.61 28.38 -33.65
CA ASP A 293 36.95 28.44 -33.05
C ASP A 293 36.95 29.25 -31.73
N GLU A 294 38.00 29.00 -30.92
CA GLU A 294 38.70 29.79 -29.88
C GLU A 294 38.10 31.01 -29.14
N ALA A 295 38.27 31.06 -27.81
CA ALA A 295 39.22 31.98 -27.13
C ALA A 295 39.16 31.88 -25.58
N ARG A 296 40.33 31.70 -24.96
CA ARG A 296 40.63 31.81 -23.51
C ARG A 296 41.37 33.14 -23.28
N PRO A 297 41.36 33.76 -22.08
CA PRO A 297 42.56 33.61 -21.22
C PRO A 297 42.38 33.75 -19.68
N LYS A 298 43.24 33.00 -18.98
CA LYS A 298 44.08 33.28 -17.78
C LYS A 298 43.53 33.84 -16.44
N SER A 299 43.87 33.08 -15.40
CA SER A 299 43.91 33.25 -13.92
C SER A 299 44.77 34.42 -13.41
N PRO A 300 44.83 34.79 -12.09
CA PRO A 300 45.25 33.97 -10.91
C PRO A 300 44.38 34.24 -9.64
N THR A 301 44.48 33.67 -8.42
CA THR A 301 45.61 33.26 -7.57
C THR A 301 45.03 32.48 -6.35
N ASN A 302 45.74 31.45 -5.89
CA ASN A 302 45.55 30.72 -4.61
C ASN A 302 46.37 31.44 -3.49
N PRO A 303 46.14 31.24 -2.16
CA PRO A 303 46.60 30.00 -1.49
C PRO A 303 45.87 29.56 -0.19
N GLY A 304 46.06 28.28 0.15
CA GLY A 304 45.75 27.74 1.48
C GLY A 304 45.70 26.20 1.47
N GLY A 305 46.88 25.56 1.44
CA GLY A 305 47.01 24.09 1.39
C GLY A 305 47.38 23.46 2.73
N MET A 306 47.06 22.16 2.86
CA MET A 306 47.71 21.09 3.63
C MET A 306 46.77 19.88 3.50
N GLY A 307 47.12 18.65 3.10
CA GLY A 307 48.37 18.02 2.69
C GLY A 307 48.12 16.51 2.73
N ALA A 308 48.27 15.80 1.61
CA ALA A 308 48.46 14.34 1.58
C ALA A 308 49.01 13.91 0.21
N LYS A 309 50.28 13.45 0.19
CA LYS A 309 50.88 12.68 -0.91
C LYS A 309 50.33 11.25 -0.82
N ALA A 310 49.63 10.74 -1.83
CA ALA A 310 50.10 10.16 -3.09
C ALA A 310 50.77 8.76 -2.94
N ALA A 311 50.04 7.73 -3.34
CA ALA A 311 50.59 6.54 -3.99
C ALA A 311 49.61 6.15 -5.11
N ALA A 312 50.09 6.17 -6.35
CA ALA A 312 49.35 5.84 -7.55
C ALA A 312 49.69 4.40 -7.99
N ALA A 313 48.68 3.65 -8.44
CA ALA A 313 48.84 2.60 -9.44
C ALA A 313 47.49 2.37 -10.14
N GLY A 314 47.52 2.31 -11.47
CA GLY A 314 46.40 2.43 -12.40
C GLY A 314 45.24 1.45 -12.22
N SER A 315 44.03 1.91 -12.54
CA SER A 315 43.41 1.59 -13.83
C SER A 315 42.22 2.51 -14.05
N ARG A 316 42.15 3.16 -15.21
CA ARG A 316 40.97 3.91 -15.66
C ARG A 316 39.86 2.89 -15.94
N ALA A 317 38.85 2.84 -15.09
CA ALA A 317 37.57 2.22 -15.43
C ALA A 317 36.64 3.31 -15.97
N ASP A 318 36.18 3.13 -17.20
CA ASP A 318 35.13 3.94 -17.82
C ASP A 318 33.84 3.90 -16.98
N PRO A 319 33.13 5.03 -16.78
CA PRO A 319 31.83 5.02 -16.12
C PRO A 319 30.76 4.68 -17.16
N ALA A 320 30.75 3.43 -17.63
CA ALA A 320 29.75 2.94 -18.59
C ALA A 320 29.53 1.42 -18.44
N ALA A 321 29.09 0.98 -17.24
CA ALA A 321 28.55 -0.37 -17.05
C ALA A 321 27.71 -0.40 -15.76
N ALA A 322 26.58 0.32 -15.76
CA ALA A 322 25.53 0.13 -14.77
C ALA A 322 24.30 -0.38 -15.49
N THR A 323 24.03 -1.68 -15.30
CA THR A 323 22.73 -2.38 -15.16
C THR A 323 22.73 -3.74 -15.86
N GLU A 324 23.49 -4.70 -15.33
CA GLU A 324 23.03 -6.09 -15.37
C GLU A 324 21.93 -6.22 -14.31
N HIS A 325 20.67 -6.24 -14.73
CA HIS A 325 19.56 -6.55 -13.84
C HIS A 325 19.59 -8.05 -13.52
N SER A 326 20.28 -8.39 -12.42
CA SER A 326 20.24 -9.73 -11.84
C SER A 326 18.79 -10.15 -11.58
N PRO A 327 18.42 -11.43 -11.84
CA PRO A 327 17.09 -11.92 -11.55
C PRO A 327 16.80 -11.78 -10.05
N PRO A 328 15.59 -11.37 -9.66
CA PRO A 328 15.29 -11.11 -8.27
C PRO A 328 15.30 -12.39 -7.45
N ARG A 329 15.93 -12.29 -6.29
CA ARG A 329 16.22 -13.40 -5.37
C ARG A 329 14.98 -13.99 -4.70
N LEU A 330 13.82 -13.34 -4.84
CA LEU A 330 12.55 -13.69 -4.21
C LEU A 330 11.40 -13.76 -5.22
N VAL A 331 10.55 -14.76 -5.04
CA VAL A 331 9.23 -14.87 -5.65
C VAL A 331 8.18 -14.83 -4.55
N PHE A 332 7.09 -14.12 -4.80
CA PHE A 332 6.00 -13.95 -3.85
C PHE A 332 4.86 -14.90 -4.18
N MET A 333 4.43 -15.73 -3.25
CA MET A 333 3.38 -16.72 -3.47
C MET A 333 2.34 -16.59 -2.38
N GLU A 334 1.06 -16.66 -2.74
CA GLU A 334 0.01 -16.80 -1.74
C GLU A 334 0.22 -18.11 -0.98
N ALA A 335 0.02 -18.10 0.33
CA ALA A 335 0.02 -19.32 1.12
C ALA A 335 -1.15 -20.21 0.68
N ASP A 336 -0.91 -21.52 0.56
CA ASP A 336 -1.88 -22.48 0.00
C ASP A 336 -3.19 -22.59 0.79
N GLU A 337 -3.23 -22.05 2.02
CA GLU A 337 -4.41 -22.05 2.90
C GLU A 337 -4.83 -20.63 3.29
N LEU A 338 -6.16 -20.42 3.32
CA LEU A 338 -6.76 -19.21 3.88
C LEU A 338 -6.27 -19.02 5.32
N PHE A 339 -5.50 -17.96 5.56
CA PHE A 339 -4.84 -17.77 6.84
C PHE A 339 -5.85 -17.61 7.99
N THR A 340 -6.88 -16.78 7.81
CA THR A 340 -7.94 -16.56 8.80
C THR A 340 -9.17 -15.96 8.12
N LYS A 341 -10.36 -16.24 8.66
CA LYS A 341 -11.61 -15.54 8.29
C LYS A 341 -12.30 -14.99 9.53
N VAL A 342 -12.52 -13.67 9.57
CA VAL A 342 -13.22 -12.99 10.68
C VAL A 342 -14.47 -12.29 10.15
N PRO A 343 -15.66 -12.52 10.72
CA PRO A 343 -16.85 -11.76 10.36
C PRO A 343 -16.68 -10.28 10.71
N PHE A 344 -17.07 -9.38 9.81
CA PHE A 344 -17.06 -7.93 10.10
C PHE A 344 -18.08 -7.52 11.18
N ASN A 345 -19.11 -8.34 11.40
CA ASN A 345 -20.19 -8.10 12.37
C ASN A 345 -20.87 -6.74 12.20
N VAL A 346 -21.15 -6.34 10.95
CA VAL A 346 -21.81 -5.06 10.66
C VAL A 346 -23.29 -5.28 10.37
N PRO A 347 -24.19 -4.48 10.96
CA PRO A 347 -25.61 -4.45 10.65
C PRO A 347 -25.92 -4.02 9.20
N LYS A 348 -26.92 -4.66 8.59
CA LYS A 348 -27.41 -4.39 7.23
C LYS A 348 -27.88 -2.95 7.05
N ASP A 349 -28.56 -2.46 8.08
CA ASP A 349 -29.16 -1.14 8.10
C ASP A 349 -28.10 -0.03 8.01
N LEU A 350 -26.84 -0.26 8.38
CA LEU A 350 -25.81 0.77 8.26
C LEU A 350 -25.36 1.04 6.81
N PHE A 351 -25.61 0.10 5.88
CA PHE A 351 -25.16 0.21 4.48
C PHE A 351 -26.30 0.28 3.46
N GLU A 352 -27.48 -0.22 3.80
CA GLU A 352 -28.62 -0.12 2.90
C GLU A 352 -29.46 1.11 3.26
N PRO A 353 -29.75 2.01 2.29
CA PRO A 353 -30.69 3.09 2.51
C PRO A 353 -32.03 2.50 2.96
N VAL A 354 -32.66 3.14 3.95
CA VAL A 354 -34.06 2.83 4.26
C VAL A 354 -34.82 3.06 2.97
N ARG A 355 -35.36 1.99 2.36
CA ARG A 355 -36.40 2.16 1.35
C ARG A 355 -37.53 2.86 2.08
N GLU A 356 -37.67 4.16 1.88
CA GLU A 356 -38.91 4.83 2.24
C GLU A 356 -40.01 4.01 1.59
N LYS A 357 -40.86 3.39 2.42
CA LYS A 357 -42.11 2.86 1.93
C LYS A 357 -42.77 4.05 1.25
N ALA A 358 -42.92 4.00 -0.06
CA ALA A 358 -43.88 4.82 -0.77
C ALA A 358 -45.26 4.50 -0.17
N GLY A 359 -45.61 5.19 0.91
CA GLY A 359 -46.95 5.23 1.46
C GLY A 359 -47.75 6.12 0.53
N SER A 360 -48.69 5.59 -0.23
CA SER A 360 -50.05 5.32 0.24
C SER A 360 -50.73 6.59 0.76
N ASN A 361 -51.70 7.06 -0.04
CA ASN A 361 -52.77 8.03 0.24
C ASN A 361 -52.52 9.50 -0.10
N GLN A 362 -52.79 9.84 -1.36
CA GLN A 362 -53.74 10.92 -1.68
C GLN A 362 -54.67 10.47 -2.82
N ASN A 363 -55.81 9.89 -2.43
CA ASN A 363 -57.07 9.94 -3.17
C ASN A 363 -58.15 9.51 -2.18
N GLY A 364 -58.88 10.51 -1.69
CA GLY A 364 -60.02 10.42 -0.79
C GLY A 364 -60.64 11.80 -0.68
#